data_AF-A0A967HJB5-F1
#
_entry.id   AF-A0A967HJB5-F1
#
_cell.length_a   1.000
_cell.length_b   1.000
_cell.length_c   1.000
_cell.angle_alpha   90.00
_cell.angle_beta   90.00
_cell.angle_gamma   90.00
#
_symmetry.space_group_name_H-M   'P 1'
#
loop_
_entity.id
_entity.type
_entity.pdbx_description
1 polymer ?
#
loop_
_entity_poly.entity_id
_entity_poly.type
_entity_poly.pdbx_seq_one_letter_code
_entity_poly.pdbx_strand_id
1 'polypeptide(L)'
;AGLSGLDGAREARLPAVAAPQLASRSSGIVPSLGALARFSGLAGRSVGSSAFVVGGRHTRSGRPLLAADAHLPARAPSLFYQAHLRWPEGQVAGATIPGIPLFWTGHNGRVAWSAIHAGAVVTDLYVESLHVDGKRYHDGRRWRELAERVENIEVRGAESEELVVRETVHGPLLDRLAGSEEPLAMAWSGARRGDPLTGMWDITRAGDARGLRNVLERHHEPTLAVVYADGEGAAGMQMAGWIPQRSLPTGLVPVPGR
;
A
#
# COMPACT_ATOMS: atom_id res chain seq x y z
N ALA A 1 19.38 -38.84 22.72
CA ALA A 1 18.09 -39.37 23.16
C ALA A 1 16.99 -38.40 22.71
N GLY A 2 16.09 -38.87 21.83
CA GLY A 2 14.76 -38.32 21.57
C GLY A 2 14.63 -36.88 21.03
N LEU A 3 14.62 -36.73 19.70
CA LEU A 3 13.88 -35.65 19.03
C LEU A 3 12.47 -36.19 18.74
N SER A 4 11.47 -35.77 19.51
CA SER A 4 10.06 -36.05 19.23
C SER A 4 9.23 -34.86 19.69
N GLY A 5 8.70 -34.08 18.74
CA GLY A 5 7.82 -32.96 19.07
C GLY A 5 7.67 -31.91 17.97
N LEU A 6 7.50 -32.32 16.71
CA LEU A 6 7.05 -31.43 15.63
C LEU A 6 6.08 -32.18 14.69
N ASP A 7 5.04 -32.78 15.26
CA ASP A 7 3.87 -33.25 14.50
C ASP A 7 2.65 -32.50 15.00
N GLY A 8 2.23 -31.46 14.26
CA GLY A 8 1.08 -30.65 14.67
C GLY A 8 0.77 -29.43 13.82
N ALA A 9 1.29 -29.30 12.59
CA ALA A 9 0.78 -28.32 11.64
C ALA A 9 -0.33 -28.99 10.82
N ARG A 10 -1.59 -28.85 11.26
CA ARG A 10 -2.73 -29.14 10.38
C ARG A 10 -2.67 -28.16 9.21
N GLU A 11 -2.43 -28.66 8.01
CA GLU A 11 -2.71 -27.93 6.77
C GLU A 11 -4.17 -27.50 6.80
N ALA A 12 -4.41 -26.20 6.99
CA ALA A 12 -5.71 -25.61 6.75
C ALA A 12 -5.97 -25.65 5.24
N ARG A 13 -6.65 -26.70 4.77
CA ARG A 13 -7.20 -26.73 3.43
C ARG A 13 -8.18 -25.57 3.29
N LEU A 14 -7.85 -24.60 2.45
CA LEU A 14 -8.77 -23.56 2.02
C LEU A 14 -10.03 -24.25 1.46
N PRO A 15 -11.25 -23.82 1.84
CA PRO A 15 -12.46 -24.37 1.26
C PRO A 15 -12.42 -24.16 -0.25
N ALA A 16 -12.64 -25.24 -1.00
CA ALA A 16 -12.79 -25.19 -2.45
C ALA A 16 -14.07 -24.41 -2.79
N VAL A 17 -13.95 -23.09 -2.88
CA VAL A 17 -14.98 -22.24 -3.48
C VAL A 17 -15.04 -22.62 -4.97
N ALA A 18 -16.24 -22.90 -5.46
CA ALA A 18 -16.52 -23.36 -6.82
C ALA A 18 -15.83 -22.48 -7.89
N ALA A 19 -14.66 -22.93 -8.32
CA ALA A 19 -13.80 -22.29 -9.31
C ALA A 19 -14.25 -22.38 -10.79
N PRO A 20 -15.21 -23.23 -11.25
CA PRO A 20 -15.35 -23.42 -12.69
C PRO A 20 -16.04 -22.25 -13.41
N GLN A 21 -16.81 -21.41 -12.71
CA GLN A 21 -17.51 -20.28 -13.35
C GLN A 21 -16.64 -19.00 -13.47
N LEU A 22 -15.75 -18.75 -12.51
CA LEU A 22 -14.79 -17.63 -12.56
C LEU A 22 -13.64 -17.88 -13.55
N ALA A 23 -13.22 -19.14 -13.72
CA ALA A 23 -12.14 -19.50 -14.65
C ALA A 23 -12.51 -19.32 -16.14
N SER A 24 -13.81 -19.33 -16.47
CA SER A 24 -14.27 -19.20 -17.87
C SER A 24 -14.31 -17.75 -18.40
N ARG A 25 -14.18 -16.74 -17.53
CA ARG A 25 -14.14 -15.31 -17.89
C ARG A 25 -12.76 -14.65 -17.74
N SER A 26 -11.76 -15.38 -17.24
CA SER A 26 -10.47 -14.81 -16.86
C SER A 26 -9.44 -14.70 -18.00
N SER A 27 -9.70 -15.28 -19.18
CA SER A 27 -8.72 -15.33 -20.28
C SER A 27 -8.34 -13.94 -20.83
N GLY A 28 -9.26 -12.97 -20.77
CA GLY A 28 -9.00 -11.57 -21.16
C GLY A 28 -8.49 -10.66 -20.03
N ILE A 29 -8.61 -11.07 -18.77
CA ILE A 29 -8.29 -10.26 -17.59
C ILE A 29 -6.81 -10.36 -17.21
N VAL A 30 -6.15 -11.49 -17.47
CA VAL A 30 -4.73 -11.68 -17.11
C VAL A 30 -3.78 -10.73 -17.88
N PRO A 31 -3.94 -10.52 -19.21
CA PRO A 31 -3.14 -9.54 -19.94
C PRO A 31 -3.36 -8.09 -19.46
N SER A 32 -4.58 -7.73 -19.05
CA SER A 32 -4.93 -6.36 -18.67
C SER A 32 -4.35 -5.94 -17.31
N LEU A 33 -4.16 -6.88 -16.38
CA LEU A 33 -3.45 -6.64 -15.12
C LEU A 33 -1.96 -6.31 -15.33
N GLY A 34 -1.32 -6.86 -16.36
CA GLY A 34 0.07 -6.56 -16.71
C GLY A 34 0.27 -5.13 -17.21
N ALA A 35 -0.71 -4.58 -17.94
CA ALA A 35 -0.72 -3.19 -18.37
C ALA A 35 -0.91 -2.23 -17.18
N LEU A 36 -1.86 -2.53 -16.28
CA LEU A 36 -2.06 -1.76 -15.05
C LEU A 36 -0.84 -1.79 -14.13
N ALA A 37 -0.17 -2.94 -14.00
CA ALA A 37 1.06 -3.05 -13.24
C ALA A 37 2.15 -2.12 -13.80
N ARG A 38 2.33 -2.07 -15.12
CA ARG A 38 3.28 -1.16 -15.77
C ARG A 38 2.96 0.31 -15.51
N PHE A 39 1.68 0.66 -15.49
CA PHE A 39 1.23 2.03 -15.25
C PHE A 39 1.46 2.52 -13.81
N SER A 40 1.39 1.63 -12.81
CA SER A 40 1.58 2.01 -11.41
C SER A 40 3.03 2.40 -11.04
N GLY A 41 3.97 2.31 -11.99
CA GLY A 41 5.38 2.70 -11.79
C GLY A 41 6.17 1.83 -10.81
N LEU A 42 5.52 0.85 -10.17
CA LEU A 42 6.10 -0.08 -9.20
C LEU A 42 6.34 -1.49 -9.78
N ALA A 43 6.00 -1.73 -11.05
CA ALA A 43 6.18 -3.03 -11.71
C ALA A 43 7.62 -3.31 -12.18
N GLY A 44 8.60 -3.03 -11.33
CA GLY A 44 9.96 -3.52 -11.49
C GLY A 44 10.12 -4.84 -10.72
N ARG A 45 10.82 -5.82 -11.31
CA ARG A 45 11.19 -7.11 -10.65
C ARG A 45 12.12 -6.94 -9.42
N SER A 46 12.38 -5.71 -8.99
CA SER A 46 13.34 -5.33 -7.95
C SER A 46 12.80 -4.27 -6.98
N VAL A 47 11.48 -4.06 -6.95
CA VAL A 47 10.84 -3.17 -5.97
C VAL A 47 10.54 -3.95 -4.69
N GLY A 48 11.00 -3.44 -3.55
CA GLY A 48 10.80 -4.07 -2.26
C GLY A 48 11.58 -3.36 -1.16
N SER A 49 11.70 -4.02 -0.02
CA SER A 49 12.43 -3.50 1.14
C SER A 49 12.67 -4.62 2.12
N SER A 50 13.78 -4.55 2.85
CA SER A 50 14.07 -5.44 3.97
C SER A 50 14.26 -4.60 5.23
N ALA A 51 13.84 -5.13 6.37
CA ALA A 51 14.13 -4.55 7.67
C ALA A 51 14.19 -5.65 8.73
N PHE A 52 15.08 -5.51 9.70
CA PHE A 52 15.12 -6.36 10.87
C PHE A 52 15.41 -5.55 12.13
N VAL A 53 14.97 -6.09 13.25
CA VAL A 53 15.29 -5.57 14.57
C VAL A 53 15.75 -6.70 15.49
N VAL A 54 16.84 -6.47 16.20
CA VAL A 54 17.37 -7.37 17.22
C VAL A 54 17.23 -6.66 18.56
N GLY A 55 16.43 -7.23 19.48
CA GLY A 55 16.26 -6.67 20.82
C GLY A 55 17.56 -6.74 21.64
N GLY A 56 17.75 -5.82 22.58
CA GLY A 56 19.02 -5.65 23.32
C GLY A 56 19.52 -6.91 24.05
N ARG A 57 18.60 -7.78 24.51
CA ARG A 57 18.95 -9.08 25.12
C ARG A 57 19.76 -10.02 24.20
N HIS A 58 19.74 -9.75 22.90
CA HIS A 58 20.39 -10.56 21.86
C HIS A 58 21.57 -9.83 21.19
N THR A 59 22.00 -8.67 21.72
CA THR A 59 23.10 -7.89 21.16
C THR A 59 24.24 -7.77 22.18
N ARG A 60 25.49 -7.71 21.68
CA ARG A 60 26.68 -7.54 22.54
C ARG A 60 26.66 -6.24 23.34
N SER A 61 26.03 -5.19 22.81
CA SER A 61 25.92 -3.88 23.46
C SER A 61 24.83 -3.82 24.53
N GLY A 62 23.96 -4.82 24.62
CA GLY A 62 22.74 -4.75 25.44
C GLY A 62 21.68 -3.80 24.90
N ARG A 63 21.91 -3.15 23.75
CA ARG A 63 21.00 -2.17 23.12
C ARG A 63 20.43 -2.71 21.82
N PRO A 64 19.18 -2.38 21.45
CA PRO A 64 18.59 -2.85 20.21
C PRO A 64 19.39 -2.42 18.97
N LEU A 65 19.33 -3.23 17.92
CA LEU A 65 19.85 -2.92 16.60
C LEU A 65 18.71 -2.98 15.60
N LEU A 66 18.55 -1.92 14.80
CA LEU A 66 17.61 -1.85 13.69
C LEU A 66 18.41 -1.59 12.41
N ALA A 67 18.14 -2.38 11.38
CA ALA A 67 18.68 -2.14 10.05
C ALA A 67 17.56 -2.32 9.01
N ALA A 68 17.61 -1.50 7.98
CA ALA A 68 16.65 -1.54 6.88
C ALA A 68 17.27 -0.99 5.60
N ASP A 69 16.79 -1.49 4.47
CA ASP A 69 17.18 -1.06 3.14
C ASP A 69 15.99 -1.14 2.17
N ALA A 70 15.96 -0.19 1.24
CA ALA A 70 14.91 -0.08 0.23
C ALA A 70 15.45 -0.60 -1.12
N HIS A 71 14.76 -1.56 -1.70
CA HIS A 71 15.03 -2.05 -3.04
C HIS A 71 14.21 -1.23 -4.03
N LEU A 72 14.83 -0.22 -4.63
CA LEU A 72 14.22 0.60 -5.67
C LEU A 72 15.16 0.69 -6.88
N PRO A 73 14.63 0.88 -8.10
CA PRO A 73 15.46 1.13 -9.27
C PRO A 73 16.41 2.31 -9.01
N ALA A 74 17.69 2.11 -9.32
CA ALA A 74 18.68 3.17 -9.24
C ALA A 74 18.32 4.29 -10.24
N ARG A 75 18.22 5.53 -9.74
CA ARG A 75 17.87 6.71 -10.53
C ARG A 75 18.61 7.94 -10.04
N ALA A 76 18.81 8.90 -10.92
CA ALA A 76 19.39 10.22 -10.61
C ALA A 76 18.37 11.32 -10.96
N PRO A 77 17.93 12.12 -9.98
CA PRO A 77 18.25 12.06 -8.55
C PRO A 77 17.63 10.84 -7.83
N SER A 78 18.27 10.39 -6.76
CA SER A 78 17.75 9.33 -5.86
C SER A 78 16.36 9.70 -5.33
N LEU A 79 15.49 8.71 -5.11
CA LEU A 79 14.21 8.94 -4.41
C LEU A 79 14.43 9.43 -2.97
N PHE A 80 15.33 8.76 -2.26
CA PHE A 80 15.64 9.08 -0.87
C PHE A 80 16.75 10.12 -0.77
N TYR A 81 16.53 11.07 0.13
CA TYR A 81 17.45 12.12 0.53
C TYR A 81 17.72 12.02 2.03
N GLN A 82 19.00 11.99 2.42
CA GLN A 82 19.36 11.96 3.83
C GLN A 82 19.33 13.38 4.41
N ALA A 83 18.66 13.54 5.55
CA ALA A 83 18.53 14.83 6.22
C ALA A 83 18.62 14.67 7.74
N HIS A 84 19.06 15.74 8.40
CA HIS A 84 18.98 15.92 9.84
C HIS A 84 18.31 17.26 10.13
N LEU A 85 17.11 17.21 10.70
CA LEU A 85 16.41 18.39 11.19
C LEU A 85 16.57 18.48 12.70
N ARG A 86 16.87 19.68 13.20
CA ARG A 86 16.96 19.99 14.63
C ARG A 86 16.17 21.26 14.93
N TRP A 87 15.44 21.24 16.04
CA TRP A 87 14.68 22.36 16.57
C TRP A 87 14.77 22.34 18.11
N PRO A 88 14.37 23.39 18.84
CA PRO A 88 14.58 23.46 20.28
C PRO A 88 13.97 22.28 21.05
N GLU A 89 12.83 21.78 20.61
CA GLU A 89 12.09 20.70 21.27
C GLU A 89 12.50 19.28 20.80
N GLY A 90 13.35 19.14 19.76
CA GLY A 90 13.66 17.81 19.22
C GLY A 90 14.54 17.76 17.97
N GLN A 91 14.67 16.55 17.44
CA GLN A 91 15.43 16.30 16.21
C GLN A 91 14.89 15.06 15.48
N VAL A 92 15.18 14.98 14.19
CA VAL A 92 15.04 13.75 13.41
C VAL A 92 16.19 13.65 12.40
N ALA A 93 16.82 12.49 12.33
CA ALA A 93 17.84 12.17 11.34
C ALA A 93 17.47 10.87 10.62
N GLY A 94 17.59 10.86 9.29
CA GLY A 94 17.21 9.69 8.51
C GLY A 94 17.08 10.01 7.02
N ALA A 95 16.24 9.23 6.33
CA ALA A 95 15.94 9.40 4.92
C ALA A 95 14.49 9.88 4.68
N THR A 96 14.38 10.94 3.88
CA THR A 96 13.13 11.57 3.43
C THR A 96 13.01 11.51 1.90
N ILE A 97 11.89 11.94 1.35
CA ILE A 97 11.68 12.18 -0.09
C ILE A 97 11.59 13.69 -0.31
N PRO A 98 12.39 14.29 -1.22
CA PRO A 98 12.29 15.72 -1.52
C PRO A 98 10.85 16.15 -1.83
N GLY A 99 10.39 17.22 -1.17
CA GLY A 99 9.02 17.73 -1.28
C GLY A 99 8.02 17.13 -0.28
N ILE A 100 8.40 16.10 0.49
CA ILE A 100 7.56 15.46 1.50
C ILE A 100 8.25 15.58 2.86
N PRO A 101 7.65 16.20 3.89
CA PRO A 101 8.30 16.42 5.18
C PRO A 101 8.29 15.16 6.08
N LEU A 102 8.45 13.96 5.52
CA LEU A 102 8.32 12.69 6.24
C LEU A 102 9.61 11.87 6.20
N PHE A 103 9.98 11.29 7.34
CA PHE A 103 11.14 10.40 7.45
C PHE A 103 10.68 8.95 7.45
N TRP A 104 10.92 8.26 6.33
CA TRP A 104 10.53 6.85 6.15
C TRP A 104 11.35 5.92 7.03
N THR A 105 12.64 6.23 7.19
CA THR A 105 13.55 5.52 8.08
C THR A 105 14.41 6.55 8.78
N GLY A 106 14.66 6.35 10.07
CA GLY A 106 15.42 7.31 10.86
C GLY A 106 15.30 7.10 12.35
N HIS A 107 15.73 8.11 13.09
CA HIS A 107 15.58 8.17 14.54
C HIS A 107 15.43 9.61 15.01
N ASN A 108 14.83 9.79 16.18
CA ASN A 108 14.74 11.08 16.86
C ASN A 108 15.69 11.20 18.08
N GLY A 109 16.55 10.19 18.25
CA GLY A 109 17.47 10.07 19.39
C GLY A 109 16.90 9.30 20.58
N ARG A 110 15.60 8.99 20.58
CA ARG A 110 14.93 8.14 21.57
C ARG A 110 14.41 6.85 20.97
N VAL A 111 13.82 6.97 19.78
CA VAL A 111 13.24 5.87 19.01
C VAL A 111 13.84 5.89 17.61
N ALA A 112 14.15 4.70 17.09
CA ALA A 112 14.50 4.44 15.70
C ALA A 112 13.38 3.65 15.04
N TRP A 113 13.10 3.94 13.77
CA TRP A 113 12.08 3.25 12.98
C TRP A 113 12.50 3.10 11.53
N SER A 114 11.87 2.13 10.87
CA SER A 114 11.85 2.00 9.43
C SER A 114 10.47 1.55 8.98
N ALA A 115 9.84 2.35 8.13
CA ALA A 115 8.57 2.04 7.49
C ALA A 115 8.84 1.39 6.13
N ILE A 116 8.45 0.13 6.02
CA ILE A 116 8.60 -0.68 4.81
C ILE A 116 7.23 -1.09 4.26
N HIS A 117 7.20 -1.55 3.00
CA HIS A 117 5.96 -1.98 2.36
C HIS A 117 5.40 -3.21 3.10
N ALA A 118 4.15 -3.14 3.57
CA ALA A 118 3.46 -4.22 4.27
C ALA A 118 3.07 -5.43 3.39
N GLY A 119 3.07 -5.29 2.05
CA GLY A 119 2.49 -6.28 1.13
C GLY A 119 0.97 -6.45 1.28
N ALA A 120 0.29 -5.50 1.93
CA ALA A 120 -1.14 -5.57 2.17
C ALA A 120 -1.93 -5.30 0.87
N VAL A 121 -3.01 -6.07 0.65
CA VAL A 121 -3.91 -5.84 -0.47
C VAL A 121 -4.85 -4.69 -0.14
N VAL A 122 -4.50 -3.50 -0.62
CA VAL A 122 -5.21 -2.23 -0.36
C VAL A 122 -6.04 -1.72 -1.55
N THR A 123 -6.04 -2.49 -2.65
CA THR A 123 -6.73 -2.16 -3.89
C THR A 123 -7.58 -3.34 -4.31
N ASP A 124 -8.81 -3.07 -4.74
CA ASP A 124 -9.73 -4.04 -5.33
C ASP A 124 -10.16 -3.57 -6.73
N LEU A 125 -10.39 -4.53 -7.63
CA LEU A 125 -10.97 -4.28 -8.95
C LEU A 125 -12.40 -4.83 -8.99
N TYR A 126 -13.32 -4.03 -9.51
CA TYR A 126 -14.72 -4.39 -9.68
C TYR A 126 -15.06 -4.47 -11.17
N VAL A 127 -15.65 -5.58 -11.59
CA VAL A 127 -16.24 -5.72 -12.93
C VAL A 127 -17.64 -5.13 -12.90
N GLU A 128 -17.78 -3.95 -13.49
CA GLU A 128 -19.03 -3.19 -13.48
C GLU A 128 -20.02 -3.70 -14.53
N SER A 129 -21.31 -3.46 -14.32
CA SER A 129 -22.34 -3.76 -15.31
C SER A 129 -22.81 -2.47 -15.95
N LEU A 130 -22.25 -2.11 -17.11
CA LEU A 130 -22.65 -0.90 -17.84
C LEU A 130 -23.97 -1.10 -18.60
N HIS A 131 -24.78 -0.06 -18.64
CA HIS A 131 -25.97 0.00 -19.47
C HIS A 131 -25.55 0.16 -20.93
N VAL A 132 -26.41 -0.26 -21.87
CA VAL A 132 -26.14 -0.19 -23.32
C VAL A 132 -25.91 1.23 -23.86
N ASP A 133 -26.33 2.26 -23.11
CA ASP A 133 -26.07 3.67 -23.45
C ASP A 133 -24.67 4.15 -23.03
N GLY A 134 -23.93 3.34 -22.27
CA GLY A 134 -22.60 3.66 -21.77
C GLY A 134 -22.54 4.75 -20.70
N LYS A 135 -23.69 5.27 -20.24
CA LYS A 135 -23.78 6.41 -19.29
C LYS A 135 -24.15 5.97 -17.88
N ARG A 136 -24.62 4.74 -17.73
CA ARG A 136 -25.10 4.19 -16.46
C ARG A 136 -24.43 2.87 -16.13
N TYR A 137 -24.34 2.55 -14.85
CA TYR A 137 -23.91 1.26 -14.33
C TYR A 137 -24.91 0.74 -13.30
N HIS A 138 -24.94 -0.57 -13.08
CA HIS A 138 -25.81 -1.20 -12.09
C HIS A 138 -25.04 -1.52 -10.79
N ASP A 139 -25.41 -0.91 -9.66
CA ASP A 139 -24.71 -1.02 -8.38
C ASP A 139 -25.15 -2.22 -7.50
N GLY A 140 -25.83 -3.18 -8.11
CA GLY A 140 -26.46 -4.31 -7.41
C GLY A 140 -27.90 -4.06 -6.97
N ARG A 141 -28.32 -2.79 -6.89
CA ARG A 141 -29.69 -2.43 -6.48
C ARG A 141 -30.44 -1.69 -7.57
N ARG A 142 -29.78 -0.78 -8.28
CA ARG A 142 -30.38 0.05 -9.32
C ARG A 142 -29.36 0.52 -10.34
N TRP A 143 -29.86 0.98 -11.48
CA TRP A 143 -29.08 1.75 -12.44
C TRP A 143 -28.75 3.14 -11.88
N ARG A 144 -27.48 3.54 -11.98
CA ARG A 144 -26.94 4.83 -11.56
C ARG A 144 -26.15 5.46 -12.70
N GLU A 145 -26.16 6.78 -12.78
CA GLU A 145 -25.31 7.51 -13.72
C GLU A 145 -23.83 7.39 -13.32
N LEU A 146 -22.97 7.28 -14.32
CA LEU A 146 -21.52 7.43 -14.14
C LEU A 146 -21.23 8.88 -13.80
N ALA A 147 -20.34 9.10 -12.83
CA ALA A 147 -19.74 10.41 -12.66
C ALA A 147 -18.69 10.59 -13.76
N GLU A 148 -18.76 11.69 -14.50
CA GLU A 148 -17.79 12.00 -15.55
C GLU A 148 -17.09 13.32 -15.25
N ARG A 149 -15.77 13.36 -15.46
CA ARG A 149 -15.01 14.59 -15.52
C ARG A 149 -14.07 14.57 -16.71
N VAL A 150 -13.85 15.74 -17.30
CA VAL A 150 -12.91 15.92 -18.40
C VAL A 150 -11.63 16.52 -17.82
N GLU A 151 -10.52 15.83 -18.02
CA GLU A 151 -9.18 16.30 -17.69
C GLU A 151 -8.47 16.73 -18.98
N ASN A 152 -7.90 17.93 -18.99
CA ASN A 152 -7.11 18.44 -20.11
C ASN A 152 -5.62 18.25 -19.81
N ILE A 153 -4.95 17.41 -20.58
CA ILE A 153 -3.54 17.08 -20.38
C ILE A 153 -2.70 17.87 -21.40
N GLU A 154 -1.94 18.85 -20.92
CA GLU A 154 -1.03 19.61 -21.77
C GLU A 154 0.18 18.75 -22.18
N VAL A 155 0.37 18.57 -23.48
CA VAL A 155 1.48 17.78 -24.02
C VAL A 155 2.55 18.70 -24.58
N ARG A 156 3.79 18.60 -24.07
CA ARG A 156 4.91 19.42 -24.55
C ARG A 156 5.14 19.17 -26.04
N GLY A 157 4.96 20.22 -26.85
CA GLY A 157 5.22 20.18 -28.29
C GLY A 157 4.10 19.54 -29.12
N ALA A 158 2.93 19.29 -28.53
CA ALA A 158 1.73 18.82 -29.21
C ALA A 158 0.49 19.55 -28.70
N GLU A 159 -0.67 19.25 -29.30
CA GLU A 159 -1.96 19.72 -28.78
C GLU A 159 -2.30 19.03 -27.46
N SER A 160 -3.08 19.69 -26.61
CA SER A 160 -3.57 19.10 -25.38
C SER A 160 -4.50 17.93 -25.65
N GLU A 161 -4.40 16.89 -24.82
CA GLU A 161 -5.25 15.71 -24.91
C GLU A 161 -6.38 15.76 -23.88
N GLU A 162 -7.61 15.52 -24.32
CA GLU A 162 -8.77 15.37 -23.44
C GLU A 162 -8.89 13.93 -22.94
N LEU A 163 -8.89 13.76 -21.61
CA LEU A 163 -9.16 12.50 -20.93
C LEU A 163 -10.49 12.58 -20.20
N VAL A 164 -11.48 11.83 -20.68
CA VAL A 164 -12.75 11.64 -19.97
C VAL A 164 -12.59 10.55 -18.91
N VAL A 165 -12.56 10.95 -17.65
CA VAL A 165 -12.56 10.03 -16.50
C VAL A 165 -13.99 9.72 -16.11
N ARG A 166 -14.33 8.43 -16.12
CA ARG A 166 -15.64 7.90 -15.72
C ARG A 166 -15.49 7.18 -14.39
N GLU A 167 -16.40 7.40 -13.45
CA GLU A 167 -16.35 6.81 -12.11
C GLU A 167 -17.66 6.19 -11.68
N THR A 168 -17.56 5.07 -10.96
CA THR A 168 -18.66 4.42 -10.26
C THR A 168 -18.54 4.68 -8.76
N VAL A 169 -19.43 4.07 -7.96
CA VAL A 169 -19.31 4.09 -6.50
C VAL A 169 -18.04 3.38 -6.00
N HIS A 170 -17.48 2.45 -6.78
CA HIS A 170 -16.26 1.73 -6.44
C HIS A 170 -14.99 2.53 -6.79
N GLY A 171 -15.08 3.46 -7.74
CA GLY A 171 -13.99 4.35 -8.14
C GLY A 171 -13.89 4.54 -9.66
N PRO A 172 -12.76 5.06 -10.16
CA PRO A 172 -12.58 5.30 -11.59
C PRO A 172 -12.53 4.01 -12.40
N LEU A 173 -13.12 4.05 -13.59
CA LEU A 173 -13.01 3.01 -14.60
C LEU A 173 -11.61 3.04 -15.23
N LEU A 174 -10.93 1.91 -15.18
CA LEU A 174 -9.58 1.68 -15.72
C LEU A 174 -9.59 0.73 -16.91
N ASP A 175 -10.74 0.33 -17.41
CA ASP A 175 -10.92 -0.58 -18.55
C ASP A 175 -10.08 -0.16 -19.77
N ARG A 176 -10.16 1.12 -20.13
CA ARG A 176 -9.37 1.68 -21.25
C ARG A 176 -7.88 1.63 -20.99
N LEU A 177 -7.45 1.99 -19.79
CA LEU A 177 -6.05 1.99 -19.39
C LEU A 177 -5.46 0.57 -19.32
N ALA A 178 -6.28 -0.38 -18.87
CA ALA A 178 -5.93 -1.78 -18.76
C ALA A 178 -5.98 -2.51 -20.11
N GLY A 179 -6.57 -1.90 -21.15
CA GLY A 179 -6.89 -2.60 -22.40
C GLY A 179 -7.88 -3.75 -22.19
N SER A 180 -8.77 -3.62 -21.21
CA SER A 180 -9.77 -4.62 -20.86
C SER A 180 -11.08 -4.38 -21.62
N GLU A 181 -11.67 -5.43 -22.18
CA GLU A 181 -13.03 -5.37 -22.73
C GLU A 181 -14.09 -5.28 -21.62
N GLU A 182 -13.78 -5.79 -20.43
CA GLU A 182 -14.64 -5.64 -19.26
C GLU A 182 -14.45 -4.26 -18.61
N PRO A 183 -15.54 -3.59 -18.17
CA PRO A 183 -15.48 -2.33 -17.45
C PRO A 183 -14.96 -2.54 -16.02
N LEU A 184 -13.68 -2.22 -15.78
CA LEU A 184 -13.02 -2.41 -14.50
C LEU A 184 -13.00 -1.10 -13.69
N ALA A 185 -13.67 -1.04 -12.54
CA ALA A 185 -13.52 0.05 -11.58
C ALA A 185 -12.45 -0.30 -10.52
N MET A 186 -11.68 0.68 -10.06
CA MET A 186 -10.69 0.49 -8.98
C MET A 186 -11.12 1.15 -7.68
N ALA A 187 -11.24 0.35 -6.62
CA ALA A 187 -11.32 0.85 -5.26
C ALA A 187 -9.93 0.79 -4.62
N TRP A 188 -9.43 1.90 -4.11
CA TRP A 188 -8.14 1.98 -3.42
C TRP A 188 -8.29 2.66 -2.07
N SER A 189 -7.76 2.05 -1.00
CA SER A 189 -7.85 2.64 0.34
C SER A 189 -7.20 4.02 0.41
N GLY A 190 -6.10 4.26 -0.31
CA GLY A 190 -5.41 5.55 -0.35
C GLY A 190 -6.13 6.64 -1.17
N ALA A 191 -7.22 6.32 -1.85
CA ALA A 191 -8.10 7.33 -2.47
C ALA A 191 -9.16 7.86 -1.50
N ARG A 192 -9.27 7.27 -0.30
CA ARG A 192 -10.18 7.76 0.74
C ARG A 192 -9.60 9.04 1.34
N ARG A 193 -10.48 9.92 1.83
CA ARG A 193 -10.03 11.13 2.52
C ARG A 193 -9.36 10.75 3.84
N GLY A 194 -8.14 11.25 4.04
CA GLY A 194 -7.33 11.03 5.22
C GLY A 194 -6.38 12.20 5.52
N ASP A 195 -5.57 12.01 6.56
CA ASP A 195 -4.44 12.84 6.95
C ASP A 195 -3.15 11.97 7.06
N PRO A 196 -2.62 11.50 5.92
CA PRO A 196 -1.46 10.60 5.90
C PRO A 196 -0.19 11.23 6.47
N LEU A 197 -0.12 12.57 6.48
CA LEU A 197 1.09 13.30 6.83
C LEU A 197 1.25 13.40 8.35
N THR A 198 0.18 13.73 9.09
CA THR A 198 0.27 13.93 10.54
C THR A 198 0.73 12.67 11.26
N GLY A 199 0.18 11.50 10.91
CA GLY A 199 0.57 10.23 11.52
C GLY A 199 2.05 9.93 11.35
N MET A 200 2.57 10.04 10.13
CA MET A 200 3.99 9.82 9.85
C MET A 200 4.91 10.87 10.48
N TRP A 201 4.46 12.12 10.55
CA TRP A 201 5.21 13.18 11.22
C TRP A 201 5.27 12.99 12.73
N ASP A 202 4.18 12.56 13.37
CA ASP A 202 4.12 12.33 14.81
C ASP A 202 5.02 11.18 15.29
N ILE A 203 5.37 10.23 14.41
CA ILE A 203 6.41 9.22 14.70
C ILE A 203 7.72 9.90 15.08
N THR A 204 8.08 11.01 14.42
CA THR A 204 9.32 11.75 14.71
C THR A 204 9.35 12.35 16.12
N ARG A 205 8.19 12.49 16.76
CA ARG A 205 8.02 13.05 18.11
C ARG A 205 7.80 11.99 19.19
N ALA A 206 7.77 10.70 18.82
CA ALA A 206 7.56 9.62 19.77
C ALA A 206 8.65 9.60 20.86
N GLY A 207 8.23 9.56 22.12
CA GLY A 207 9.16 9.52 23.27
C GLY A 207 9.79 8.15 23.50
N ASP A 208 9.06 7.08 23.17
CA ASP A 208 9.44 5.68 23.36
C ASP A 208 8.67 4.79 22.35
N ALA A 209 8.92 3.48 22.37
CA ALA A 209 8.22 2.53 21.50
C ALA A 209 6.70 2.52 21.70
N ARG A 210 6.21 2.76 22.93
CA ARG A 210 4.76 2.80 23.20
C ARG A 210 4.13 4.02 22.55
N GLY A 211 4.75 5.19 22.66
CA GLY A 211 4.33 6.41 22.00
C GLY A 211 4.29 6.25 20.47
N LEU A 212 5.31 5.61 19.90
CA LEU A 212 5.32 5.28 18.47
C LEU A 212 4.14 4.38 18.09
N ARG A 213 3.89 3.29 18.84
CA ARG A 213 2.75 2.41 18.57
C ARG A 213 1.40 3.13 18.65
N ASN A 214 1.22 4.00 19.64
CA ASN A 214 0.00 4.81 19.77
C ASN A 214 -0.22 5.74 18.57
N VAL A 215 0.86 6.27 17.97
CA VAL A 215 0.77 7.05 16.73
C VAL A 215 0.34 6.14 15.57
N LEU A 216 0.95 4.96 15.45
CA LEU A 216 0.62 3.98 14.40
C LEU A 216 -0.82 3.45 14.47
N GLU A 217 -1.43 3.39 15.65
CA GLU A 217 -2.86 3.03 15.80
C GLU A 217 -3.81 4.00 15.09
N ARG A 218 -3.41 5.27 14.91
CA ARG A 218 -4.19 6.30 14.21
C ARG A 218 -3.77 6.47 12.75
N HIS A 219 -2.69 5.82 12.34
CA HIS A 219 -2.20 5.87 10.97
C HIS A 219 -3.08 5.03 10.04
N HIS A 220 -3.44 5.60 8.90
CA HIS A 220 -4.42 5.00 7.98
C HIS A 220 -3.86 4.78 6.57
N GLU A 221 -3.00 5.65 6.05
CA GLU A 221 -2.37 5.43 4.74
C GLU A 221 -0.99 6.10 4.62
N PRO A 222 -0.05 5.50 3.87
CA PRO A 222 -0.15 4.18 3.24
C PRO A 222 -0.06 3.05 4.28
N THR A 223 -0.48 1.84 3.90
CA THR A 223 -0.37 0.66 4.77
C THR A 223 1.07 0.16 4.82
N LEU A 224 1.66 0.23 6.00
CA LEU A 224 3.09 0.05 6.23
C LEU A 224 3.35 -1.00 7.30
N ALA A 225 4.45 -1.73 7.15
CA ALA A 225 5.05 -2.47 8.25
C ALA A 225 6.16 -1.59 8.84
N VAL A 226 6.00 -1.19 10.10
CA VAL A 226 6.94 -0.31 10.79
C VAL A 226 7.72 -1.13 11.79
N VAL A 227 9.00 -1.32 11.50
CA VAL A 227 9.98 -1.91 12.43
C VAL A 227 10.51 -0.79 13.29
N TYR A 228 10.60 -1.00 14.60
CA TYR A 228 11.03 0.03 15.54
C TYR A 228 11.88 -0.54 16.68
N ALA A 229 12.68 0.34 17.26
CA ALA A 229 13.40 0.10 18.50
C ALA A 229 13.56 1.39 19.30
N ASP A 230 13.59 1.31 20.63
CA ASP A 230 13.84 2.47 21.50
C ASP A 230 15.09 2.29 22.38
N GLY A 231 15.49 3.39 23.02
CA GLY A 231 16.64 3.45 23.91
C GLY A 231 16.53 2.58 25.17
N GLU A 232 15.31 2.24 25.59
CA GLU A 232 15.01 1.44 26.79
C GLU A 232 15.04 -0.08 26.50
N GLY A 233 15.25 -0.48 25.25
CA GLY A 233 15.42 -1.87 24.86
C GLY A 233 14.19 -2.50 24.21
N ALA A 234 13.08 -1.77 24.07
CA ALA A 234 11.92 -2.25 23.34
C ALA A 234 12.23 -2.31 21.85
N ALA A 235 11.78 -3.38 21.21
CA ALA A 235 11.98 -3.64 19.80
C ALA A 235 10.79 -4.44 19.26
N GLY A 236 10.35 -4.14 18.05
CA GLY A 236 9.23 -4.85 17.45
C GLY A 236 8.87 -4.38 16.05
N MET A 237 7.75 -4.88 15.57
CA MET A 237 7.15 -4.51 14.30
C MET A 237 5.65 -4.32 14.51
N GLN A 238 5.08 -3.30 13.89
CA GLN A 238 3.64 -3.08 13.83
C GLN A 238 3.23 -2.78 12.39
N MET A 239 2.22 -3.49 11.88
CA MET A 239 1.54 -3.06 10.66
C MET A 239 0.53 -1.95 11.01
N ALA A 240 0.51 -0.91 10.19
CA ALA A 240 -0.34 0.26 10.39
C ALA A 240 -0.93 0.71 9.06
N GLY A 241 -2.21 1.07 9.05
CA GLY A 241 -2.94 1.50 7.86
C GLY A 241 -4.27 0.77 7.67
N TRP A 242 -5.06 1.26 6.73
CA TRP A 242 -6.36 0.70 6.39
C TRP A 242 -6.22 -0.54 5.51
N ILE A 243 -6.93 -1.59 5.91
CA ILE A 243 -7.10 -2.83 5.14
C ILE A 243 -8.60 -2.96 4.84
N PRO A 244 -9.01 -3.10 3.56
CA PRO A 244 -10.42 -3.28 3.23
C PRO A 244 -10.97 -4.57 3.84
N GLN A 245 -12.11 -4.46 4.50
CA GLN A 245 -12.88 -5.62 4.96
C GLN A 245 -13.72 -6.15 3.80
N ARG A 246 -13.50 -7.42 3.43
CA ARG A 246 -14.10 -8.05 2.26
C ARG A 246 -14.95 -9.26 2.65
N SER A 247 -15.97 -9.55 1.85
CA SER A 247 -16.75 -10.78 1.97
C SER A 247 -16.05 -11.98 1.32
N LEU A 248 -15.23 -11.75 0.29
CA LEU A 248 -14.40 -12.78 -0.34
C LEU A 248 -12.98 -12.76 0.24
N PRO A 249 -12.37 -13.94 0.45
CA PRO A 249 -11.09 -14.06 1.15
C PRO A 249 -9.88 -13.55 0.35
N THR A 250 -10.04 -13.14 -0.91
CA THR A 250 -8.92 -12.70 -1.75
C THR A 250 -9.27 -11.44 -2.54
N GLY A 251 -8.41 -10.41 -2.48
CA GLY A 251 -8.39 -9.29 -3.45
C GLY A 251 -7.50 -9.59 -4.66
N LEU A 252 -7.34 -10.87 -5.02
CA LEU A 252 -6.40 -11.35 -6.05
C LEU A 252 -7.02 -11.41 -7.46
N VAL A 253 -8.33 -11.26 -7.56
CA VAL A 253 -9.07 -11.26 -8.82
C VAL A 253 -10.12 -10.16 -8.79
N PRO A 254 -10.50 -9.59 -9.95
CA PRO A 254 -11.65 -8.71 -10.02
C PRO A 254 -12.92 -9.38 -9.51
N VAL A 255 -13.76 -8.63 -8.82
CA VAL A 255 -15.04 -9.12 -8.26
C VAL A 255 -16.22 -8.42 -8.94
N PRO A 256 -17.42 -9.02 -8.97
CA PRO A 256 -18.59 -8.33 -9.52
C PRO A 256 -18.89 -7.01 -8.77
N GLY A 257 -19.20 -5.93 -9.51
CA GLY A 257 -19.62 -4.62 -8.97
C GLY A 257 -21.08 -4.54 -8.49
N ARG A 258 -21.75 -5.68 -8.31
CA ARG A 258 -23.19 -5.78 -8.02
C ARG A 258 -23.46 -6.65 -6.80
#